data_AF-A0A1G2YW11-F1
#
_entry.id   AF-A0A1G2YW11-F1
#
_cell.length_a   1.000
_cell.length_b   1.000
_cell.length_c   1.000
_cell.angle_alpha   90.00
_cell.angle_beta   90.00
_cell.angle_gamma   90.00
#
_symmetry.space_group_name_H-M   'P 1'
#
loop_
_entity.id
_entity.type
_entity.pdbx_description
1 polymer ?
#
loop_
_entity_poly.entity_id
_entity_poly.type
_entity_poly.pdbx_seq_one_letter_code
_entity_poly.pdbx_strand_id
1 'polypeptide(L)'
;MERAANRIIDANFNRAREASRVIEEFCRFVLNSSSLTERAKKLRHELSASIGRLDAGRLISSRDTLGDVGVGKTVEKQLTRGSLADCFTAGCKRLTEALRALAEVIRIDNEPLAAAIEKLRYDAYTLEKDIVLFSDTSAKFRMVRLYIVITSNLPAEVIWLAHKCAAGGADCIQLRAKDVEDDRFFALAVEFVKICKDYGIVSIVNDRTDIAVAAGADGVHLGQNDLPVKQARKLQLTPLIIGKSTHSLKQLNAACA
;
A
#
# COMPACT_ATOMS: atom_id res chain seq x y z
N MET A 1 11.94 19.86 -34.12
CA MET A 1 12.00 18.82 -33.07
C MET A 1 11.73 19.39 -31.69
N GLU A 2 12.39 20.48 -31.29
CA GLU A 2 12.24 21.10 -29.96
C GLU A 2 10.77 21.43 -29.56
N ARG A 3 9.96 22.02 -30.45
CA ARG A 3 8.54 22.32 -30.16
C ARG A 3 7.70 21.07 -29.92
N ALA A 4 7.95 19.99 -30.65
CA ALA A 4 7.22 18.72 -30.47
C ALA A 4 7.61 18.05 -29.16
N ALA A 5 8.92 18.05 -28.81
CA ALA A 5 9.40 17.56 -27.52
C ALA A 5 8.75 18.33 -26.35
N ASN A 6 8.72 19.66 -26.41
CA ASN A 6 8.09 20.50 -25.39
C ASN A 6 6.58 20.22 -25.24
N ARG A 7 5.86 19.98 -26.35
CA ARG A 7 4.45 19.56 -26.31
C ARG A 7 4.26 18.22 -25.59
N ILE A 8 5.12 17.24 -25.88
CA ILE A 8 5.05 15.91 -25.26
C ILE A 8 5.36 16.02 -23.76
N ILE A 9 6.35 16.84 -23.39
CA ILE A 9 6.72 17.07 -21.99
C ILE A 9 5.56 17.74 -21.24
N ASP A 10 4.98 18.82 -21.77
CA ASP A 10 3.87 19.52 -21.13
C ASP A 10 2.65 18.61 -20.93
N ALA A 11 2.26 17.87 -21.96
CA ALA A 11 1.12 16.95 -21.90
C ALA A 11 1.30 15.84 -20.85
N ASN A 12 2.47 15.19 -20.83
CA ASN A 12 2.72 14.12 -19.87
C ASN A 12 2.97 14.64 -18.45
N PHE A 13 3.53 15.84 -18.29
CA PHE A 13 3.64 16.47 -16.98
C PHE A 13 2.26 16.74 -16.36
N ASN A 14 1.32 17.27 -17.13
CA ASN A 14 -0.05 17.49 -16.65
C ASN A 14 -0.74 16.16 -16.29
N ARG A 15 -0.63 15.13 -17.15
CA ARG A 15 -1.16 13.78 -16.86
C ARG A 15 -0.58 13.19 -15.58
N ALA A 16 0.73 13.30 -15.37
CA ALA A 16 1.41 12.82 -14.18
C ALA A 16 0.98 13.59 -12.92
N ARG A 17 0.77 14.91 -13.01
CA ARG A 17 0.27 15.73 -11.90
C ARG A 17 -1.17 15.38 -11.50
N GLU A 18 -2.05 15.21 -12.47
CA GLU A 18 -3.43 14.79 -12.22
C GLU A 18 -3.50 13.39 -11.62
N ALA A 19 -2.73 12.45 -12.18
CA ALA A 19 -2.66 11.08 -11.69
C ALA A 19 -2.11 10.99 -10.26
N SER A 20 -1.02 11.70 -9.96
CA SER A 20 -0.46 11.76 -8.60
C SER A 20 -1.42 12.41 -7.60
N ARG A 21 -2.28 13.34 -8.05
CA ARG A 21 -3.33 13.92 -7.19
C ARG A 21 -4.39 12.91 -6.82
N VAL A 22 -4.87 12.10 -7.77
CA VAL A 22 -5.82 11.00 -7.52
C VAL A 22 -5.26 10.03 -6.48
N ILE A 23 -3.97 9.68 -6.59
CA ILE A 23 -3.30 8.78 -5.65
C ILE A 23 -3.24 9.40 -4.24
N GLU A 24 -2.83 10.66 -4.12
CA GLU A 24 -2.81 11.38 -2.82
C GLU A 24 -4.20 11.43 -2.17
N GLU A 25 -5.24 11.73 -2.95
CA GLU A 25 -6.61 11.82 -2.45
C GLU A 25 -7.16 10.46 -2.04
N PHE A 26 -6.81 9.38 -2.76
CA PHE A 26 -7.13 8.02 -2.34
C PHE A 26 -6.52 7.70 -0.97
N CYS A 27 -5.22 7.98 -0.78
CA CYS A 27 -4.55 7.81 0.50
C CYS A 27 -5.22 8.61 1.63
N ARG A 28 -5.62 9.85 1.34
CA ARG A 28 -6.16 10.78 2.34
C ARG A 28 -7.59 10.45 2.74
N PHE A 29 -8.44 10.15 1.77
CA PHE A 29 -9.89 10.11 1.98
C PHE A 29 -10.45 8.69 2.00
N VAL A 30 -9.85 7.76 1.26
CA VAL A 30 -10.27 6.35 1.27
C VAL A 30 -9.55 5.63 2.39
N LEU A 31 -8.22 5.73 2.43
CA LEU A 31 -7.42 4.99 3.39
C LEU A 31 -7.21 5.71 4.73
N ASN A 32 -7.47 7.02 4.79
CA ASN A 32 -7.21 7.86 5.98
C ASN A 32 -5.79 7.66 6.54
N SER A 33 -4.81 7.42 5.66
CA SER A 33 -3.43 7.11 6.05
C SER A 33 -2.54 8.34 5.90
N SER A 34 -2.13 8.93 7.03
CA SER A 34 -1.22 10.09 7.06
C SER A 34 0.12 9.77 6.41
N SER A 35 0.70 8.60 6.73
CA SER A 35 1.98 8.13 6.19
C SER A 35 1.96 7.98 4.67
N LEU A 36 0.94 7.30 4.11
CA LEU A 36 0.80 7.15 2.66
C LEU A 36 0.47 8.47 1.95
N THR A 37 -0.30 9.35 2.62
CA THR A 37 -0.60 10.69 2.11
C THR A 37 0.67 11.52 1.97
N GLU A 38 1.53 11.56 2.98
CA GLU A 38 2.78 12.34 2.92
C GLU A 38 3.75 11.77 1.86
N ARG A 39 3.79 10.45 1.67
CA ARG A 39 4.58 9.83 0.58
C ARG A 39 4.05 10.20 -0.81
N ALA A 40 2.73 10.13 -1.03
CA ALA A 40 2.10 10.53 -2.29
C ALA A 40 2.32 12.02 -2.58
N LYS A 41 2.16 12.86 -1.56
CA LYS A 41 2.42 14.30 -1.61
C LYS A 41 3.89 14.59 -1.94
N LYS A 42 4.83 13.90 -1.29
CA LYS A 42 6.27 14.03 -1.58
C LYS A 42 6.58 13.70 -3.04
N LEU A 43 6.07 12.58 -3.55
CA LEU A 43 6.23 12.20 -4.96
C LEU A 43 5.70 13.29 -5.91
N ARG A 44 4.52 13.86 -5.61
CA ARG A 44 3.95 14.97 -6.39
C ARG A 44 4.81 16.24 -6.34
N HIS A 45 5.37 16.57 -5.17
CA HIS A 45 6.28 17.71 -5.03
C HIS A 45 7.57 17.49 -5.81
N GLU A 46 8.18 16.31 -5.72
CA GLU A 46 9.42 15.98 -6.44
C GLU A 46 9.24 15.96 -7.96
N LEU A 47 8.09 15.48 -8.46
CA LEU A 47 7.69 15.62 -9.86
C LEU A 47 7.64 17.09 -10.28
N SER A 48 6.95 17.92 -9.49
CA SER A 48 6.79 19.35 -9.79
C SER A 48 8.13 20.08 -9.73
N ALA A 49 9.00 19.74 -8.78
CA ALA A 49 10.33 20.31 -8.63
C ALA A 49 11.28 19.88 -9.75
N SER A 50 11.17 18.64 -10.22
CA SER A 50 11.98 18.13 -11.34
C SER A 50 11.66 18.87 -12.63
N ILE A 51 10.36 18.98 -12.98
CA ILE A 51 9.94 19.64 -14.22
C ILE A 51 9.98 21.17 -14.10
N GLY A 52 9.85 21.74 -12.90
CA GLY A 52 10.04 23.18 -12.68
C GLY A 52 11.46 23.69 -12.99
N ARG A 53 12.43 22.80 -13.19
CA ARG A 53 13.77 23.12 -13.70
C ARG A 53 13.81 23.35 -15.21
N LEU A 54 12.77 22.93 -15.93
CA LEU A 54 12.58 23.27 -17.34
C LEU A 54 11.97 24.66 -17.45
N ASP A 55 12.24 25.33 -18.57
CA ASP A 55 11.68 26.65 -18.86
C ASP A 55 10.15 26.55 -19.00
N ALA A 56 9.43 26.94 -17.94
CA ALA A 56 7.98 26.94 -17.89
C ALA A 56 7.35 27.79 -19.00
N GLY A 57 8.03 28.87 -19.43
CA GLY A 57 7.60 29.70 -20.54
C GLY A 57 7.63 28.95 -21.88
N ARG A 58 8.67 28.12 -22.12
CA ARG A 58 8.76 27.27 -23.32
C ARG A 58 7.71 26.16 -23.34
N LEU A 59 7.42 25.53 -22.20
CA LEU A 59 6.42 24.48 -22.13
C LEU A 59 5.01 25.04 -22.37
N ILE A 60 4.67 26.16 -21.71
CA ILE A 60 3.36 26.80 -21.85
C ILE A 60 3.16 27.36 -23.27
N SER A 61 4.17 28.03 -23.83
CA SER A 61 4.08 28.58 -25.19
C SER A 61 4.00 27.51 -26.29
N SER A 62 4.45 26.30 -25.99
CA SER A 62 4.33 25.16 -26.91
C SER A 62 2.95 24.49 -26.86
N ARG A 63 2.13 24.79 -25.84
CA ARG A 63 0.80 24.19 -25.66
C ARG A 63 -0.13 24.64 -26.78
N ASP A 64 -0.72 23.68 -27.47
CA ASP A 64 -1.62 23.90 -28.60
C ASP A 64 -2.85 23.01 -28.43
N THR A 65 -3.76 23.41 -27.55
CA THR A 65 -4.98 22.64 -27.22
C THR A 65 -5.99 22.62 -28.36
N LEU A 66 -6.04 23.66 -29.20
CA LEU A 66 -6.99 23.77 -30.31
C LEU A 66 -6.53 22.98 -31.54
N GLY A 67 -5.22 22.89 -31.80
CA GLY A 67 -4.64 22.11 -32.89
C GLY A 67 -4.19 20.70 -32.50
N ASP A 68 -4.42 20.26 -31.26
CA ASP A 68 -4.05 18.91 -30.84
C ASP A 68 -4.96 17.85 -31.48
N VAL A 69 -4.36 17.00 -32.31
CA VAL A 69 -5.05 15.92 -33.03
C VAL A 69 -5.64 14.84 -32.13
N GLY A 70 -5.36 14.88 -30.83
CA GLY A 70 -5.90 14.01 -29.80
C GLY A 70 -7.16 14.54 -29.11
N VAL A 71 -7.52 15.82 -29.29
CA VAL A 71 -8.72 16.41 -28.66
C VAL A 71 -9.99 15.76 -29.21
N GLY A 72 -10.93 15.43 -28.32
CA GLY A 72 -12.22 14.85 -28.69
C GLY A 72 -12.19 13.36 -29.06
N LYS A 73 -11.00 12.74 -29.13
CA LYS A 73 -10.89 11.30 -29.38
C LYS A 73 -11.22 10.52 -28.11
N THR A 74 -12.39 9.90 -28.11
CA THR A 74 -12.77 8.89 -27.13
C THR A 74 -12.38 7.52 -27.65
N VAL A 75 -11.69 6.73 -26.84
CA VAL A 75 -11.43 5.32 -27.17
C VAL A 75 -12.69 4.53 -26.80
N GLU A 76 -13.36 3.96 -27.80
CA GLU A 76 -14.45 3.01 -27.57
C GLU A 76 -13.91 1.85 -26.71
N LYS A 77 -14.62 1.53 -25.62
CA LYS A 77 -14.19 0.63 -24.51
C LYS A 77 -13.28 1.26 -23.44
N GLN A 78 -13.47 2.53 -23.11
CA GLN A 78 -12.98 3.00 -21.80
C GLN A 78 -13.64 2.14 -20.70
N LEU A 79 -12.83 1.39 -19.95
CA LEU A 79 -13.30 0.55 -18.84
C LEU A 79 -14.24 1.37 -17.94
N THR A 80 -15.46 0.90 -17.76
CA THR A 80 -16.40 1.44 -16.78
C THR A 80 -15.78 1.28 -15.40
N ARG A 81 -15.50 2.41 -14.73
CA ARG A 81 -14.98 2.43 -13.36
C ARG A 81 -16.16 2.14 -12.42
N GLY A 82 -16.09 1.06 -11.65
CA GLY A 82 -17.14 0.66 -10.71
C GLY A 82 -16.84 1.07 -9.28
N SER A 83 -15.60 1.43 -8.95
CA SER A 83 -15.16 1.73 -7.59
C SER A 83 -14.08 2.82 -7.50
N LEU A 84 -13.86 3.35 -6.29
CA LEU A 84 -12.73 4.24 -6.01
C LEU A 84 -11.37 3.53 -6.16
N ALA A 85 -11.32 2.22 -5.94
CA ALA A 85 -10.12 1.42 -6.20
C ALA A 85 -9.78 1.40 -7.71
N ASP A 86 -10.79 1.31 -8.59
CA ASP A 86 -10.57 1.39 -10.04
C ASP A 86 -10.01 2.75 -10.45
N CYS A 87 -10.49 3.83 -9.82
CA CYS A 87 -9.96 5.18 -10.03
C CYS A 87 -8.49 5.28 -9.59
N PHE A 88 -8.14 4.70 -8.45
CA PHE A 88 -6.77 4.62 -7.95
C PHE A 88 -5.87 3.83 -8.91
N THR A 89 -6.25 2.61 -9.29
CA THR A 89 -5.49 1.76 -10.23
C THR A 89 -5.29 2.45 -11.57
N ALA A 90 -6.33 3.11 -12.09
CA ALA A 90 -6.21 3.87 -13.34
C ALA A 90 -5.31 5.12 -13.18
N GLY A 91 -5.26 5.73 -12.00
CA GLY A 91 -4.32 6.78 -11.64
C GLY A 91 -2.87 6.30 -11.64
N CYS A 92 -2.58 5.18 -10.98
CA CYS A 92 -1.23 4.58 -10.95
C CYS A 92 -0.70 4.25 -12.36
N LYS A 93 -1.53 3.62 -13.20
CA LYS A 93 -1.19 3.33 -14.60
C LYS A 93 -0.87 4.61 -15.38
N ARG A 94 -1.75 5.62 -15.30
CA ARG A 94 -1.53 6.91 -15.97
C ARG A 94 -0.27 7.63 -15.49
N LEU A 95 0.01 7.59 -14.18
CA LEU A 95 1.21 8.21 -13.62
C LEU A 95 2.48 7.56 -14.19
N THR A 96 2.55 6.23 -14.15
CA THR A 96 3.75 5.49 -14.57
C THR A 96 4.00 5.55 -16.07
N GLU A 97 2.94 5.53 -16.88
CA GLU A 97 2.99 5.78 -18.34
C GLU A 97 3.49 7.19 -18.64
N ALA A 98 2.93 8.21 -17.97
CA ALA A 98 3.32 9.60 -18.19
C ALA A 98 4.78 9.88 -17.77
N LEU A 99 5.22 9.33 -16.62
CA LEU A 99 6.61 9.43 -16.18
C LEU A 99 7.57 8.72 -17.14
N ARG A 100 7.15 7.59 -17.73
CA ARG A 100 7.95 6.90 -18.75
C ARG A 100 8.15 7.76 -20.00
N ALA A 101 7.07 8.32 -20.53
CA ALA A 101 7.13 9.19 -21.70
C ALA A 101 7.98 10.46 -21.43
N LEU A 102 7.85 11.06 -20.23
CA LEU A 102 8.69 12.17 -19.80
C LEU A 102 10.18 11.79 -19.79
N ALA A 103 10.52 10.66 -19.14
CA ALA A 103 11.90 10.22 -19.04
C ALA A 103 12.51 9.91 -20.41
N GLU A 104 11.76 9.36 -21.36
CA GLU A 104 12.25 9.09 -22.72
C GLU A 104 12.51 10.38 -23.52
N VAL A 105 11.58 11.35 -23.50
CA VAL A 105 11.72 12.58 -24.29
C VAL A 105 12.76 13.52 -23.69
N ILE A 106 12.79 13.67 -22.36
CA ILE A 106 13.76 14.54 -21.68
C ILE A 106 15.20 14.03 -21.92
N ARG A 107 15.38 12.71 -22.09
CA ARG A 107 16.68 12.09 -22.28
C ARG A 107 17.43 12.61 -23.51
N ILE A 108 16.70 13.06 -24.52
CA ILE A 108 17.28 13.60 -25.76
C ILE A 108 18.24 14.75 -25.45
N ASP A 109 17.87 15.62 -24.51
CA ASP A 109 18.59 16.87 -24.24
C ASP A 109 19.08 17.02 -22.78
N ASN A 110 18.62 16.18 -21.84
CA ASN A 110 18.93 16.29 -20.42
C ASN A 110 18.88 14.93 -19.69
N GLU A 111 19.96 14.15 -19.81
CA GLU A 111 20.12 12.86 -19.16
C GLU A 111 19.95 12.90 -17.62
N PRO A 112 20.54 13.86 -16.86
CA PRO A 112 20.35 13.92 -15.41
C PRO A 112 18.89 14.09 -14.98
N LEU A 113 18.12 14.92 -15.69
CA LEU A 113 16.70 15.10 -15.41
C LEU A 113 15.89 13.86 -15.79
N ALA A 114 16.21 13.23 -16.93
CA ALA A 114 15.57 11.98 -17.35
C ALA A 114 15.75 10.87 -16.30
N ALA A 115 16.96 10.72 -15.75
CA ALA A 115 17.25 9.78 -14.67
C ALA A 115 16.44 10.09 -13.39
N ALA A 116 16.26 11.37 -13.05
CA ALA A 116 15.43 11.76 -11.91
C ALA A 116 13.95 11.41 -12.11
N ILE A 117 13.40 11.63 -13.31
CA ILE A 117 12.02 11.24 -13.64
C ILE A 117 11.87 9.72 -13.65
N GLU A 118 12.87 8.99 -14.14
CA GLU A 118 12.87 7.54 -14.10
C GLU A 118 12.86 7.00 -12.66
N LYS A 119 13.65 7.61 -11.76
CA LYS A 119 13.60 7.30 -10.33
C LYS A 119 12.20 7.53 -9.75
N LEU A 120 11.56 8.66 -10.06
CA LEU A 120 10.18 8.93 -9.62
C LEU A 120 9.18 7.87 -10.09
N ARG A 121 9.41 7.28 -11.27
CA ARG A 121 8.59 6.16 -11.76
C ARG A 121 8.74 4.92 -10.89
N TYR A 122 9.96 4.59 -10.45
CA TYR A 122 10.17 3.47 -9.51
C TYR A 122 9.60 3.76 -8.12
N ASP A 123 9.70 5.00 -7.66
CA ASP A 123 9.08 5.44 -6.41
C ASP A 123 7.55 5.34 -6.49
N ALA A 124 6.95 5.63 -7.66
CA ALA A 124 5.52 5.46 -7.91
C ALA A 124 5.08 3.98 -7.83
N TYR A 125 5.83 3.04 -8.43
CA TYR A 125 5.53 1.60 -8.31
C TYR A 125 5.61 1.11 -6.86
N THR A 126 6.62 1.59 -6.13
CA THR A 126 6.79 1.22 -4.71
C THR A 126 5.62 1.75 -3.88
N LEU A 127 5.22 3.00 -4.13
CA LEU A 127 4.07 3.60 -3.45
C LEU A 127 2.76 2.88 -3.80
N GLU A 128 2.52 2.54 -5.06
CA GLU A 128 1.35 1.77 -5.49
C GLU A 128 1.26 0.43 -4.74
N LYS A 129 2.36 -0.33 -4.72
CA LYS A 129 2.45 -1.60 -3.99
C LYS A 129 2.06 -1.40 -2.53
N ASP A 130 2.67 -0.42 -1.86
CA ASP A 130 2.42 -0.18 -0.43
C ASP A 130 0.97 0.25 -0.15
N ILE A 131 0.36 1.03 -1.03
CA ILE A 131 -1.04 1.43 -0.93
C ILE A 131 -1.96 0.21 -1.07
N VAL A 132 -1.72 -0.68 -2.04
CA VAL A 132 -2.53 -1.89 -2.23
C VAL A 132 -2.43 -2.80 -1.02
N LEU A 133 -1.20 -3.10 -0.56
CA LEU A 133 -0.98 -3.94 0.63
C LEU A 133 -1.67 -3.36 1.88
N PHE A 134 -1.62 -2.03 2.06
CA PHE A 134 -2.32 -1.37 3.16
C PHE A 134 -3.84 -1.43 3.01
N SER A 135 -4.36 -1.20 1.80
CA SER A 135 -5.79 -1.21 1.52
C SER A 135 -6.41 -2.57 1.84
N ASP A 136 -5.77 -3.66 1.42
CA ASP A 136 -6.27 -5.03 1.65
C ASP A 136 -6.34 -5.36 3.14
N THR A 137 -5.26 -5.10 3.87
CA THR A 137 -5.21 -5.35 5.32
C THR A 137 -6.17 -4.47 6.11
N SER A 138 -6.27 -3.19 5.74
CA SER A 138 -7.18 -2.25 6.38
C SER A 138 -8.64 -2.63 6.16
N ALA A 139 -9.01 -2.99 4.92
CA ALA A 139 -10.36 -3.44 4.60
C ALA A 139 -10.74 -4.71 5.38
N LYS A 140 -9.82 -5.69 5.44
CA LYS A 140 -10.02 -6.93 6.19
C LYS A 140 -10.23 -6.66 7.68
N PHE A 141 -9.39 -5.85 8.29
CA PHE A 141 -9.50 -5.58 9.74
C PHE A 141 -10.66 -4.64 10.10
N ARG A 142 -11.09 -3.75 9.21
CA ARG A 142 -12.21 -2.81 9.46
C ARG A 142 -13.55 -3.53 9.70
N MET A 143 -13.69 -4.73 9.15
CA MET A 143 -14.87 -5.59 9.34
C MET A 143 -14.89 -6.26 10.72
N VAL A 144 -13.76 -6.34 11.42
CA VAL A 144 -13.67 -6.99 12.73
C VAL A 144 -14.48 -6.21 13.76
N ARG A 145 -15.35 -6.92 14.49
CA ARG A 145 -16.14 -6.41 15.62
C ARG A 145 -15.86 -7.21 16.88
N LEU A 146 -15.76 -8.54 16.77
CA LEU A 146 -15.40 -9.43 17.87
C LEU A 146 -14.00 -10.00 17.67
N TYR A 147 -13.05 -9.52 18.48
CA TYR A 147 -11.67 -9.99 18.51
C TYR A 147 -11.42 -10.80 19.78
N ILE A 148 -11.19 -12.11 19.63
CA ILE A 148 -10.92 -13.04 20.73
C ILE A 148 -9.42 -13.36 20.82
N VAL A 149 -8.88 -13.37 22.03
CA VAL A 149 -7.50 -13.78 22.31
C VAL A 149 -7.50 -15.14 23.00
N ILE A 150 -7.00 -16.16 22.32
CA ILE A 150 -6.83 -17.50 22.90
C ILE A 150 -5.47 -17.54 23.60
N THR A 151 -5.50 -17.70 24.92
CA THR A 151 -4.28 -17.91 25.72
C THR A 151 -4.26 -19.34 26.24
N SER A 152 -3.55 -20.22 25.54
CA SER A 152 -3.27 -21.59 25.98
C SER A 152 -1.98 -22.09 25.33
N ASN A 153 -1.28 -22.98 26.04
CA ASN A 153 -0.07 -23.65 25.57
C ASN A 153 -0.35 -25.09 25.11
N LEU A 154 -1.59 -25.57 25.25
CA LEU A 154 -1.99 -26.92 24.89
C LEU A 154 -2.58 -26.92 23.46
N PRO A 155 -1.95 -27.58 22.48
CA PRO A 155 -2.42 -27.58 21.09
C PRO A 155 -3.89 -27.99 20.96
N ALA A 156 -4.29 -29.09 21.60
CA ALA A 156 -5.66 -29.60 21.53
C ALA A 156 -6.71 -28.58 22.04
N GLU A 157 -6.38 -27.83 23.09
CA GLU A 157 -7.25 -26.80 23.64
C GLU A 157 -7.35 -25.59 22.70
N VAL A 158 -6.21 -25.13 22.15
CA VAL A 158 -6.18 -24.02 21.18
C VAL A 158 -7.01 -24.34 19.95
N ILE A 159 -6.86 -25.53 19.38
CA ILE A 159 -7.61 -25.97 18.19
C ILE A 159 -9.11 -26.06 18.51
N TRP A 160 -9.47 -26.64 19.66
CA TRP A 160 -10.86 -26.72 20.09
C TRP A 160 -11.48 -25.33 20.30
N LEU A 161 -10.78 -24.43 21.00
CA LEU A 161 -11.21 -23.05 21.23
C LEU A 161 -11.35 -22.29 19.91
N ALA A 162 -10.41 -22.44 18.97
CA ALA A 162 -10.48 -21.79 17.67
C ALA A 162 -11.77 -22.14 16.92
N HIS A 163 -12.13 -23.43 16.87
CA HIS A 163 -13.41 -23.86 16.28
C HIS A 163 -14.63 -23.30 17.03
N LYS A 164 -14.60 -23.28 18.36
CA LYS A 164 -15.73 -22.75 19.17
C LYS A 164 -15.91 -21.25 19.00
N CYS A 165 -14.82 -20.50 19.02
CA CYS A 165 -14.80 -19.06 18.76
C CYS A 165 -15.30 -18.75 17.35
N ALA A 166 -14.84 -19.53 16.35
CA ALA A 166 -15.27 -19.38 14.97
C ALA A 166 -16.78 -19.62 14.79
N ALA A 167 -17.28 -20.73 15.32
CA ALA A 167 -18.71 -21.04 15.32
C ALA A 167 -19.54 -20.03 16.13
N GLY A 168 -18.94 -19.40 17.13
CA GLY A 168 -19.55 -18.35 17.95
C GLY A 168 -19.57 -16.96 17.32
N GLY A 169 -19.07 -16.79 16.09
CA GLY A 169 -19.10 -15.51 15.38
C GLY A 169 -17.92 -14.58 15.67
N ALA A 170 -16.77 -15.11 16.07
CA ALA A 170 -15.55 -14.31 16.12
C ALA A 170 -15.15 -13.85 14.72
N ASP A 171 -14.85 -12.55 14.55
CA ASP A 171 -14.33 -12.02 13.28
C ASP A 171 -12.81 -12.11 13.22
N CYS A 172 -12.16 -12.14 14.38
CA CYS A 172 -10.72 -12.20 14.54
C CYS A 172 -10.34 -13.06 15.75
N ILE A 173 -9.35 -13.92 15.57
CA ILE A 173 -8.80 -14.74 16.64
C ILE A 173 -7.29 -14.51 16.70
N GLN A 174 -6.78 -14.31 17.92
CA GLN A 174 -5.35 -14.21 18.20
C GLN A 174 -4.86 -15.44 18.95
N LEU A 175 -3.85 -16.10 18.39
CA LEU A 175 -3.10 -17.16 19.04
C LEU A 175 -2.02 -16.57 19.94
N ARG A 176 -2.20 -16.73 21.26
CA ARG A 176 -1.24 -16.31 22.29
C ARG A 176 -0.81 -17.50 23.13
N ALA A 177 0.11 -18.29 22.60
CA ALA A 177 0.83 -19.30 23.37
C ALA A 177 2.16 -18.71 23.88
N LYS A 178 2.54 -19.06 25.11
CA LYS A 178 3.81 -18.66 25.72
C LYS A 178 4.61 -19.90 26.08
N ASP A 179 5.92 -19.79 26.14
CA ASP A 179 6.78 -20.89 26.63
C ASP A 179 6.56 -22.21 25.85
N VAL A 180 6.33 -22.10 24.54
CA VAL A 180 6.21 -23.23 23.61
C VAL A 180 7.43 -23.23 22.69
N GLU A 181 8.06 -24.39 22.52
CA GLU A 181 9.18 -24.59 21.58
C GLU A 181 8.80 -24.20 20.15
N ASP A 182 9.75 -23.63 19.42
CA ASP A 182 9.53 -23.02 18.10
C ASP A 182 8.90 -23.98 17.07
N ASP A 183 9.33 -25.24 17.05
CA ASP A 183 8.82 -26.27 16.14
C ASP A 183 7.34 -26.59 16.41
N ARG A 184 6.98 -26.74 17.69
CA ARG A 184 5.61 -27.00 18.15
C ARG A 184 4.72 -25.79 17.95
N PHE A 185 5.24 -24.59 18.23
CA PHE A 185 4.47 -23.37 18.05
C PHE A 185 4.20 -23.09 16.58
N PHE A 186 5.17 -23.36 15.69
CA PHE A 186 4.96 -23.29 14.25
C PHE A 186 3.89 -24.27 13.77
N ALA A 187 3.96 -25.54 14.17
CA ALA A 187 2.96 -26.54 13.80
C ALA A 187 1.55 -26.14 14.26
N LEU A 188 1.43 -25.65 15.50
CA LEU A 188 0.17 -25.13 16.04
C LEU A 188 -0.34 -23.92 15.27
N ALA A 189 0.54 -22.97 14.93
CA ALA A 189 0.18 -21.78 14.18
C ALA A 189 -0.34 -22.13 12.77
N VAL A 190 0.28 -23.10 12.08
CA VAL A 190 -0.19 -23.57 10.76
C VAL A 190 -1.61 -24.14 10.85
N GLU A 191 -1.89 -24.98 11.84
CA GLU A 191 -3.21 -25.57 12.02
C GLU A 191 -4.25 -24.50 12.41
N PHE A 192 -3.89 -23.60 13.33
CA PHE A 192 -4.71 -22.47 13.74
C PHE A 192 -5.09 -21.55 12.58
N VAL A 193 -4.11 -21.18 11.74
CA VAL A 193 -4.33 -20.33 10.55
C VAL A 193 -5.26 -21.02 9.57
N LYS A 194 -5.08 -22.33 9.34
CA LYS A 194 -5.95 -23.11 8.47
C LYS A 194 -7.41 -23.05 8.96
N ILE A 195 -7.65 -23.25 10.26
CA ILE A 195 -8.99 -23.15 10.84
C ILE A 195 -9.57 -21.76 10.60
N CYS A 196 -8.85 -20.69 10.94
CA CYS A 196 -9.36 -19.33 10.72
C CYS A 196 -9.72 -19.09 9.25
N LYS A 197 -8.87 -19.56 8.32
CA LYS A 197 -9.10 -19.44 6.88
C LYS A 197 -10.37 -20.18 6.43
N ASP A 198 -10.59 -21.40 6.91
CA ASP A 198 -11.76 -22.23 6.56
C ASP A 198 -13.07 -21.55 7.01
N TYR A 199 -13.04 -20.76 8.08
CA TYR A 199 -14.19 -19.99 8.59
C TYR A 199 -14.24 -18.53 8.08
N GLY A 200 -13.27 -18.07 7.30
CA GLY A 200 -13.21 -16.68 6.83
C GLY A 200 -12.85 -15.65 7.92
N ILE A 201 -12.18 -16.08 8.98
CA ILE A 201 -11.83 -15.29 10.16
C ILE A 201 -10.41 -14.73 10.04
N VAL A 202 -10.18 -13.53 10.57
CA VAL A 202 -8.85 -12.94 10.64
C VAL A 202 -7.99 -13.69 11.67
N SER A 203 -6.85 -14.21 11.23
CA SER A 203 -5.88 -14.91 12.09
C SER A 203 -4.73 -14.01 12.50
N ILE A 204 -4.50 -13.87 13.80
CA ILE A 204 -3.37 -13.10 14.35
C ILE A 204 -2.48 -14.00 15.21
N VAL A 205 -1.17 -13.95 15.01
CA VAL A 205 -0.19 -14.67 15.87
C VAL A 205 0.47 -13.67 16.81
N ASN A 206 0.60 -14.00 18.09
CA ASN A 206 1.24 -13.12 19.06
C ASN A 206 2.77 -13.20 19.00
N ASP A 207 3.45 -12.05 19.13
CA ASP A 207 4.89 -11.79 19.30
C ASP A 207 5.82 -12.26 18.15
N ARG A 208 5.64 -13.47 17.64
CA ARG A 208 6.51 -14.13 16.65
C ARG A 208 6.13 -13.79 15.21
N THR A 209 6.72 -12.72 14.69
CA THR A 209 6.49 -12.28 13.29
C THR A 209 6.96 -13.31 12.27
N ASP A 210 8.09 -13.95 12.53
CA ASP A 210 8.67 -15.02 11.70
C ASP A 210 7.68 -16.19 11.54
N ILE A 211 7.11 -16.66 12.64
CA ILE A 211 6.14 -17.77 12.65
C ILE A 211 4.81 -17.33 12.02
N ALA A 212 4.34 -16.11 12.29
CA ALA A 212 3.13 -15.56 11.67
C ALA A 212 3.23 -15.58 10.14
N VAL A 213 4.34 -15.07 9.60
CA VAL A 213 4.57 -15.03 8.15
C VAL A 213 4.73 -16.44 7.57
N ALA A 214 5.52 -17.29 8.20
CA ALA A 214 5.76 -18.65 7.72
C ALA A 214 4.48 -19.52 7.73
N ALA A 215 3.62 -19.34 8.74
CA ALA A 215 2.34 -20.03 8.85
C ALA A 215 1.25 -19.45 7.93
N GLY A 216 1.48 -18.28 7.32
CA GLY A 216 0.52 -17.61 6.46
C GLY A 216 -0.63 -16.93 7.22
N ALA A 217 -0.38 -16.47 8.45
CA ALA A 217 -1.35 -15.72 9.24
C ALA A 217 -1.67 -14.35 8.59
N ASP A 218 -2.85 -13.82 8.88
CA ASP A 218 -3.26 -12.51 8.40
C ASP A 218 -2.54 -11.36 9.10
N GLY A 219 -2.01 -11.62 10.29
CA GLY A 219 -1.29 -10.62 11.04
C GLY A 219 -0.50 -11.15 12.23
N VAL A 220 0.23 -10.22 12.84
CA VAL A 220 0.96 -10.41 14.08
C VAL A 220 0.56 -9.32 15.07
N HIS A 221 0.49 -9.67 16.36
CA HIS A 221 0.31 -8.69 17.43
C HIS A 221 1.58 -8.63 18.28
N LEU A 222 2.10 -7.42 18.47
CA LEU A 222 3.40 -7.20 19.11
C LEU A 222 3.19 -6.43 20.43
N GLY A 223 3.77 -6.93 21.52
CA GLY A 223 3.98 -6.18 22.75
C GLY A 223 5.11 -5.16 22.62
N GLN A 224 5.39 -4.42 23.70
CA GLN A 224 6.34 -3.29 23.66
C GLN A 224 7.79 -3.72 23.42
N ASN A 225 8.18 -4.89 23.94
CA ASN A 225 9.54 -5.41 23.91
C ASN A 225 9.79 -6.39 22.75
N ASP A 226 8.77 -6.65 21.93
CA ASP A 226 8.90 -7.51 20.76
C ASP A 226 9.52 -6.76 19.57
N LEU A 227 9.68 -7.47 18.46
CA LEU A 227 10.25 -6.93 17.23
C LEU A 227 9.62 -5.57 16.88
N PRO A 228 10.39 -4.51 16.60
CA PRO A 228 9.81 -3.22 16.23
C PRO A 228 8.98 -3.33 14.96
N VAL A 229 7.85 -2.62 14.89
CA VAL A 229 6.91 -2.66 13.73
C VAL A 229 7.64 -2.45 12.40
N LYS A 230 8.59 -1.51 12.35
CA LYS A 230 9.40 -1.25 11.15
C LYS A 230 10.20 -2.46 10.68
N GLN A 231 10.66 -3.33 11.58
CA GLN A 231 11.39 -4.54 11.22
C GLN A 231 10.44 -5.68 10.90
N ALA A 232 9.32 -5.81 11.62
CA ALA A 232 8.28 -6.77 11.29
C ALA A 232 7.75 -6.56 9.85
N ARG A 233 7.57 -5.31 9.43
CA ARG A 233 7.23 -4.93 8.05
C ARG A 233 8.23 -5.41 6.99
N LYS A 234 9.50 -5.63 7.34
CA LYS A 234 10.50 -6.15 6.39
C LYS A 234 10.39 -7.66 6.17
N LEU A 235 9.81 -8.38 7.13
CA LEU A 235 9.60 -9.82 7.05
C LEU A 235 8.33 -10.18 6.27
N GLN A 236 7.45 -9.22 6.00
CA GLN A 236 6.18 -9.48 5.33
C GLN A 236 6.41 -9.98 3.88
N LEU A 237 5.84 -11.15 3.57
CA LEU A 237 5.80 -11.68 2.20
C LEU A 237 4.47 -11.34 1.49
N THR A 238 3.41 -11.15 2.28
CA THR A 238 2.04 -10.83 1.89
C THR A 238 1.53 -9.63 2.72
N PRO A 239 0.39 -9.00 2.37
CA PRO A 239 -0.24 -8.01 3.24
C PRO A 239 -0.40 -8.56 4.67
N LEU A 240 0.21 -7.90 5.66
CA LEU A 240 0.24 -8.37 7.05
C LEU A 240 -0.36 -7.31 8.00
N ILE A 241 -1.39 -7.67 8.77
CA ILE A 241 -1.93 -6.82 9.83
C ILE A 241 -0.91 -6.81 10.98
N ILE A 242 -0.57 -5.64 11.52
CA ILE A 242 0.34 -5.54 12.67
C ILE A 242 -0.36 -4.79 13.79
N GLY A 243 -0.70 -5.51 14.86
CA GLY A 243 -1.15 -4.95 16.12
C GLY A 243 0.02 -4.56 17.01
N LYS A 244 -0.14 -3.50 17.80
CA LYS A 244 0.82 -3.11 18.83
C LYS A 244 0.08 -2.85 20.14
N SER A 245 0.46 -3.53 21.21
CA SER A 245 -0.05 -3.24 22.55
C SER A 245 0.36 -1.83 22.96
N THR A 246 -0.58 -0.99 23.42
CA THR A 246 -0.29 0.36 23.91
C THR A 246 -0.94 0.57 25.27
N HIS A 247 -0.17 1.14 26.21
CA HIS A 247 -0.58 1.37 27.60
C HIS A 247 -0.38 2.82 28.04
N SER A 248 -0.01 3.71 27.11
CA SER A 248 0.13 5.15 27.35
C SER A 248 -0.07 5.92 26.04
N LEU A 249 -0.42 7.21 26.16
CA LEU A 249 -0.51 8.11 25.01
C LEU A 249 0.79 8.17 24.20
N LYS A 250 1.94 8.12 24.88
CA LYS A 250 3.26 8.08 24.22
C LYS A 250 3.40 6.85 23.32
N GLN A 251 3.00 5.67 23.82
CA GLN A 251 3.04 4.43 23.05
C GLN A 251 2.00 4.42 21.92
N LEU A 252 0.81 4.99 22.14
CA LEU A 252 -0.21 5.16 21.12
C LEU A 252 0.28 6.04 19.97
N ASN A 253 0.82 7.22 20.29
CA ASN A 253 1.37 8.13 19.29
C ASN A 253 2.52 7.50 18.49
N ALA A 254 3.38 6.72 19.15
CA ALA A 254 4.45 5.97 18.49
C ALA A 254 3.94 4.85 17.59
N ALA A 255 2.79 4.23 17.91
CA ALA A 255 2.18 3.20 17.08
C ALA A 255 1.44 3.78 15.86
N CYS A 256 0.97 5.03 15.94
CA CYS A 256 0.31 5.74 14.83
C CYS A 256 1.28 6.44 13.87
N ALA A 257 2.57 6.55 14.22
CA ALA A 257 3.61 7.26 13.47
C ALA A 257 4.29 6.37 12.41
#